data_AF-A0A9P5UPH0-F1
#
_entry.id   AF-A0A9P5UPH0-F1
#
_cell.length_a   1.000
_cell.length_b   1.000
_cell.length_c   1.000
_cell.angle_alpha   90.00
_cell.angle_beta   90.00
_cell.angle_gamma   90.00
#
_symmetry.space_group_name_H-M   'P 1'
#
loop_
_entity.id
_entity.type
_entity.pdbx_description
1 polymer ?
#
loop_
_entity_poly.entity_id
_entity_poly.type
_entity_poly.pdbx_seq_one_letter_code
_entity_poly.pdbx_strand_id
1 'polypeptide(L)'
;MTIAVIFFGHTGAGKSTLLSQIGGKFDSGVKFRGSITNHFTEQETWICGNDVRLIDAPGLFEPMDKKSENSIRELKVLLRRGYDCRVYFVLKSSNRGPTDDELSMIADVNNCVREAGDAKVSYRVIVNQIMEQEIFDMYNENLASDNFRSLFSTLRIKNLSFNIKIDRVILLHKSTSDILQKRMRSIMADELQLPRLLRTIYLWGFDLSLYPQNELLVFVAAAAVLMSSRFRKIIMVGFIIVAIRKLNKI
;
A
#
# COMPACT_ATOMS: atom_id res chain seq x y z
N MET A 1 2.68 7.74 15.95
CA MET A 1 3.11 8.36 14.67
C MET A 1 2.26 7.73 13.58
N THR A 2 1.57 8.54 12.78
CA THR A 2 0.64 8.07 11.73
C THR A 2 1.42 7.77 10.45
N ILE A 3 1.05 6.69 9.78
CA ILE A 3 1.68 6.25 8.53
C ILE A 3 0.76 6.60 7.37
N ALA A 4 1.27 7.31 6.36
CA ALA A 4 0.51 7.61 5.15
C ALA A 4 0.97 6.72 4.00
N VAL A 5 0.09 5.90 3.45
CA VAL A 5 0.32 5.05 2.29
C VAL A 5 -0.29 5.74 1.07
N ILE A 6 0.56 6.24 0.17
CA ILE A 6 0.16 7.11 -0.94
C ILE A 6 0.41 6.39 -2.26
N PHE A 7 -0.62 6.22 -3.08
CA PHE A 7 -0.52 5.54 -4.36
C PHE A 7 -0.57 6.54 -5.51
N PHE A 8 0.48 6.57 -6.32
CA PHE A 8 0.57 7.30 -7.58
C PHE A 8 0.58 6.33 -8.76
N GLY A 9 0.23 6.79 -9.94
CA GLY A 9 0.16 5.98 -11.15
C GLY A 9 -0.95 6.43 -12.08
N HIS A 10 -0.90 5.98 -13.32
CA HIS A 10 -1.89 6.36 -14.33
C HIS A 10 -3.31 5.90 -13.98
N THR A 11 -4.28 6.54 -14.63
CA THR A 11 -5.68 6.08 -14.61
C THR A 11 -5.74 4.64 -15.12
N GLY A 12 -6.45 3.77 -14.40
CA GLY A 12 -6.53 2.34 -14.74
C GLY A 12 -5.34 1.47 -14.28
N ALA A 13 -4.31 2.03 -13.62
CA ALA A 13 -3.22 1.26 -13.03
C ALA A 13 -3.66 0.38 -11.83
N GLY A 14 -4.88 0.57 -11.34
CA GLY A 14 -5.48 -0.24 -10.26
C GLY A 14 -5.20 0.27 -8.85
N LYS A 15 -4.83 1.54 -8.68
CA LYS A 15 -4.51 2.17 -7.38
C LYS A 15 -5.62 1.98 -6.34
N SER A 16 -6.82 2.45 -6.66
CA SER A 16 -8.00 2.37 -5.79
C SER A 16 -8.34 0.92 -5.45
N THR A 17 -8.25 0.00 -6.42
CA THR A 17 -8.45 -1.44 -6.19
C THR A 17 -7.44 -1.98 -5.18
N LEU A 18 -6.15 -1.67 -5.34
CA LEU A 18 -5.09 -2.12 -4.43
C LEU A 18 -5.24 -1.53 -3.02
N LEU A 19 -5.59 -0.25 -2.89
CA LEU A 19 -5.87 0.36 -1.59
C LEU A 19 -7.10 -0.27 -0.91
N SER A 20 -8.13 -0.62 -1.68
CA SER A 20 -9.27 -1.37 -1.16
C SER A 20 -8.89 -2.77 -0.68
N GLN A 21 -7.91 -3.43 -1.32
CA GLN A 21 -7.38 -4.71 -0.84
C GLN A 21 -6.62 -4.61 0.49
N ILE A 22 -6.11 -3.44 0.85
CA ILE A 22 -5.41 -3.23 2.13
C ILE A 22 -6.38 -3.08 3.30
N GLY A 23 -7.54 -2.46 3.05
CA GLY A 23 -8.51 -2.09 4.08
C GLY A 23 -9.27 -0.80 3.80
N GLY A 24 -9.01 -0.16 2.65
CA GLY A 24 -9.80 0.97 2.19
C GLY A 24 -11.15 0.55 1.60
N LYS A 25 -12.05 1.51 1.52
CA LYS A 25 -13.32 1.50 0.78
C LYS A 25 -13.24 2.54 -0.33
N PHE A 26 -12.34 2.36 -1.28
CA PHE A 26 -12.22 3.26 -2.43
C PHE A 26 -13.15 2.78 -3.56
N ASP A 27 -13.78 3.73 -4.26
CA ASP A 27 -14.58 3.46 -5.45
C ASP A 27 -13.68 2.94 -6.57
N SER A 28 -13.55 1.61 -6.67
CA SER A 28 -12.78 0.97 -7.74
C SER A 28 -13.63 0.85 -9.01
N GLY A 29 -13.57 1.86 -9.87
CA GLY A 29 -14.21 1.81 -11.19
C GLY A 29 -13.62 2.86 -12.13
N VAL A 30 -13.36 2.46 -13.39
CA VAL A 30 -13.20 3.44 -14.47
C VAL A 30 -14.58 4.05 -14.69
N LYS A 31 -14.84 5.23 -14.11
CA LYS A 31 -16.10 5.95 -14.34
C LYS A 31 -16.14 6.34 -15.81
N PHE A 32 -16.77 5.50 -16.65
CA PHE A 32 -16.93 5.67 -18.10
C PHE A 32 -17.81 6.88 -18.49
N ARG A 33 -18.20 7.73 -17.53
CA ARG A 33 -18.87 9.00 -17.75
C ARG A 33 -18.39 10.02 -16.71
N GLY A 34 -17.41 10.85 -17.08
CA GLY A 34 -17.29 12.22 -16.57
C GLY A 34 -16.64 12.48 -15.20
N SER A 35 -16.06 11.51 -14.50
CA SER A 35 -15.38 11.79 -13.22
C SER A 35 -14.03 11.11 -13.16
N ILE A 36 -13.05 11.77 -13.78
CA ILE A 36 -11.65 11.68 -13.37
C ILE A 36 -11.60 12.03 -11.89
N THR A 37 -10.95 11.21 -11.06
CA THR A 37 -10.66 11.57 -9.67
C THR A 37 -9.83 12.85 -9.73
N ASN A 38 -10.40 13.98 -9.32
CA ASN A 38 -9.78 15.31 -9.48
C ASN A 38 -9.07 15.79 -8.20
N HIS A 39 -9.13 15.01 -7.11
CA HIS A 39 -8.57 15.34 -5.79
C HIS A 39 -8.01 14.09 -5.13
N PHE A 40 -7.06 14.27 -4.22
CA PHE A 40 -6.60 13.17 -3.36
C PHE A 40 -7.77 12.63 -2.53
N THR A 41 -7.96 11.31 -2.56
CA THR A 41 -8.93 10.65 -1.68
C THR A 41 -8.18 10.02 -0.53
N GLU A 42 -8.49 10.42 0.70
CA GLU A 42 -7.88 9.90 1.92
C GLU A 42 -8.90 9.06 2.69
N GLN A 43 -8.44 7.94 3.25
CA GLN A 43 -9.19 7.13 4.17
C GLN A 43 -8.36 6.74 5.38
N GLU A 44 -8.94 6.94 6.56
CA GLU A 44 -8.37 6.52 7.82
C GLU A 44 -8.68 5.04 8.05
N THR A 45 -7.68 4.27 8.45
CA THR A 45 -7.87 2.87 8.83
C THR A 45 -6.89 2.48 9.92
N TRP A 46 -7.25 1.44 10.67
CA TRP A 46 -6.39 0.87 11.70
C TRP A 46 -5.88 -0.49 11.24
N ILE A 47 -4.56 -0.66 11.14
CA ILE A 47 -3.97 -1.94 10.76
C ILE A 47 -3.14 -2.47 11.91
N CYS A 48 -3.66 -3.50 12.59
CA CYS A 48 -3.00 -4.15 13.73
C CYS A 48 -2.57 -3.14 14.81
N GLY A 49 -3.45 -2.20 15.16
CA GLY A 49 -3.18 -1.16 16.16
C GLY A 49 -2.37 0.05 15.68
N ASN A 50 -2.02 0.11 14.38
CA ASN A 50 -1.37 1.28 13.78
C ASN A 50 -2.40 2.16 13.06
N ASP A 51 -2.36 3.47 13.29
CA ASP A 51 -3.10 4.48 12.52
C ASP A 51 -2.47 4.65 11.14
N VAL A 52 -3.23 4.30 10.10
CA VAL A 52 -2.79 4.32 8.71
C VAL A 52 -3.75 5.17 7.88
N ARG A 53 -3.19 6.12 7.13
CA ARG A 53 -3.92 6.87 6.10
C ARG A 53 -3.66 6.24 4.75
N LEU A 54 -4.70 5.69 4.14
CA LEU A 54 -4.66 5.21 2.76
C LEU A 54 -5.03 6.37 1.85
N ILE A 55 -4.19 6.66 0.86
CA ILE A 55 -4.32 7.86 0.04
C ILE A 55 -4.22 7.46 -1.43
N ASP A 56 -5.34 7.60 -2.13
CA ASP A 56 -5.42 7.45 -3.58
C ASP A 56 -5.17 8.80 -4.23
N ALA A 57 -4.02 8.94 -4.88
CA ALA A 57 -3.74 10.15 -5.64
C ALA A 57 -4.49 10.09 -6.97
N PRO A 58 -5.04 11.23 -7.44
CA PRO A 58 -5.54 11.31 -8.81
C PRO A 58 -4.41 11.00 -9.79
N GLY A 59 -4.75 10.69 -11.05
CA GLY A 59 -3.74 10.63 -12.11
C GLY A 59 -3.10 12.01 -12.27
N LEU A 60 -2.02 12.29 -11.55
CA LEU A 60 -1.47 13.64 -11.40
C LEU A 60 -1.02 14.28 -12.72
N PHE A 61 -0.85 13.49 -13.78
CA PHE A 61 -0.20 13.90 -15.01
C PHE A 61 -0.94 13.39 -16.25
N GLU A 62 -2.28 13.46 -16.25
CA GLU A 62 -3.00 13.50 -17.53
C GLU A 62 -2.77 14.89 -18.17
N PRO A 63 -2.41 14.98 -19.46
CA PRO A 63 -1.91 16.20 -20.14
C PRO A 63 -3.00 17.25 -20.41
N MET A 64 -3.70 17.65 -19.36
CA MET A 64 -4.63 18.79 -19.35
C MET A 64 -4.08 19.78 -18.32
N ASP A 65 -3.30 20.74 -18.81
CA ASP A 65 -2.33 21.64 -18.15
C ASP A 65 -2.73 22.36 -16.85
N LYS A 66 -3.97 22.23 -16.37
CA LYS A 66 -4.45 22.81 -15.09
C LYS A 66 -4.63 21.81 -13.96
N LYS A 67 -4.70 20.51 -14.25
CA LYS A 67 -4.95 19.47 -13.24
C LYS A 67 -3.70 19.10 -12.43
N SER A 68 -2.52 19.29 -13.01
CA SER A 68 -1.24 18.99 -12.39
C SER A 68 -0.93 19.93 -11.22
N GLU A 69 -1.18 21.25 -11.36
CA GLU A 69 -0.81 22.24 -10.35
C GLU A 69 -1.61 22.10 -9.03
N ASN A 70 -2.92 21.87 -9.11
CA ASN A 70 -3.74 21.61 -7.92
C ASN A 70 -3.30 20.33 -7.20
N SER A 71 -3.02 19.27 -7.97
CA SER A 71 -2.58 17.99 -7.41
C SER A 71 -1.21 18.12 -6.74
N ILE A 72 -0.30 18.88 -7.34
CA ILE A 72 1.00 19.23 -6.74
C ILE A 72 0.81 20.00 -5.43
N ARG A 73 -0.10 20.99 -5.41
CA ARG A 73 -0.39 21.76 -4.20
C ARG A 73 -0.97 20.88 -3.09
N GLU A 74 -1.93 20.01 -3.41
CA GLU A 74 -2.51 19.03 -2.48
C GLU A 74 -1.43 18.09 -1.93
N LEU A 75 -0.53 17.60 -2.78
CA LEU A 75 0.59 16.76 -2.36
C LEU A 75 1.52 17.50 -1.39
N LYS A 76 1.89 18.75 -1.67
CA LYS A 76 2.73 19.55 -0.76
C LYS A 76 2.06 19.75 0.60
N VAL A 77 0.74 20.00 0.63
CA VAL A 77 -0.02 20.11 1.88
C VAL A 77 0.02 18.79 2.64
N LEU A 78 -0.19 17.67 1.97
CA LEU A 78 -0.17 16.33 2.55
C LEU A 78 1.20 16.00 3.16
N LEU A 79 2.29 16.27 2.42
CA LEU A 79 3.66 15.99 2.88
C LEU A 79 4.04 16.81 4.13
N ARG A 80 3.45 17.99 4.31
CA ARG A 80 3.67 18.86 5.47
C ARG A 80 2.88 18.45 6.73
N ARG A 81 2.03 17.42 6.65
CA ARG A 81 1.25 16.94 7.81
C ARG A 81 2.08 16.14 8.83
N GLY A 82 3.37 15.91 8.58
CA GLY A 82 4.26 15.21 9.51
C GLY A 82 4.04 13.69 9.58
N TYR A 83 3.41 13.10 8.58
CA TYR A 83 3.24 11.65 8.48
C TYR A 83 4.55 10.95 8.09
N ASP A 84 4.65 9.65 8.43
CA ASP A 84 5.63 8.75 7.82
C ASP A 84 5.07 8.24 6.49
N CYS A 85 5.48 8.88 5.41
CA CYS A 85 4.93 8.70 4.08
C CYS A 85 5.60 7.52 3.36
N ARG A 86 4.77 6.55 2.98
CA ARG A 86 5.11 5.40 2.14
C ARG A 86 4.51 5.63 0.77
N VAL A 87 5.34 6.11 -0.14
CA VAL A 87 4.96 6.42 -1.51
C VAL A 87 5.08 5.17 -2.37
N TYR A 88 4.02 4.83 -3.09
CA TYR A 88 3.95 3.73 -4.04
C TYR A 88 3.68 4.25 -5.44
N PHE A 89 4.57 3.96 -6.38
CA PHE A 89 4.34 4.17 -7.81
C PHE A 89 3.78 2.88 -8.41
N VAL A 90 2.49 2.91 -8.78
CA VAL A 90 1.78 1.80 -9.41
C VAL A 90 1.90 1.92 -10.92
N LEU A 91 2.78 1.12 -11.48
CA LEU A 91 3.04 1.02 -12.91
C LEU A 91 2.25 -0.14 -13.48
N LYS A 92 1.74 0.00 -14.70
CA LYS A 92 1.10 -1.13 -15.39
C LYS A 92 2.18 -1.97 -16.08
N SER A 93 2.09 -3.29 -15.98
CA SER A 93 2.99 -4.19 -16.69
C SER A 93 2.98 -3.88 -18.18
N SER A 94 4.15 -3.54 -18.71
CA SER A 94 4.41 -3.31 -20.12
C SER A 94 5.73 -4.01 -20.49
N ASN A 95 5.87 -4.45 -21.73
CA ASN A 95 7.13 -5.07 -22.19
C ASN A 95 8.25 -4.06 -22.43
N ARG A 96 8.01 -2.76 -22.20
CA ARG A 96 8.93 -1.66 -22.53
C ARG A 96 9.49 -0.94 -21.30
N GLY A 97 9.17 -1.41 -20.10
CA GLY A 97 9.49 -0.71 -18.85
C GLY A 97 8.56 0.49 -18.60
N PRO A 98 8.95 1.41 -17.69
CA PRO A 98 8.17 2.60 -17.39
C PRO A 98 8.06 3.54 -18.60
N THR A 99 6.90 4.18 -18.79
CA THR A 99 6.72 5.19 -19.85
C THR A 99 7.27 6.56 -19.43
N ASP A 100 7.56 7.43 -20.40
CA ASP A 100 8.04 8.79 -20.12
C ASP A 100 7.10 9.57 -19.17
N ASP A 101 5.79 9.40 -19.32
CA ASP A 101 4.79 9.99 -18.42
C ASP A 101 4.89 9.46 -16.97
N GLU A 102 5.10 8.14 -16.80
CA GLU A 102 5.29 7.53 -15.47
C GLU A 102 6.58 8.05 -14.82
N LEU A 103 7.61 8.28 -15.63
CA LEU A 103 8.89 8.81 -15.19
C LEU A 103 8.80 10.30 -14.82
N SER A 104 8.05 11.09 -15.60
CA SER A 104 7.74 12.48 -15.27
C SER A 104 6.95 12.57 -13.96
N MET A 105 5.95 11.71 -13.77
CA MET A 105 5.20 11.64 -12.51
C MET A 105 6.11 11.38 -11.30
N ILE A 106 7.02 10.42 -11.43
CA ILE A 106 8.00 10.11 -10.39
C ILE A 106 8.88 11.34 -10.09
N ALA A 107 9.27 12.09 -11.12
CA ALA A 107 10.04 13.32 -11.01
C ALA A 107 9.32 14.39 -10.18
N ASP A 108 8.08 14.65 -10.54
CA ASP A 108 7.29 15.72 -9.94
C ASP A 108 6.95 15.42 -8.48
N VAL A 109 6.62 14.15 -8.18
CA VAL A 109 6.43 13.71 -6.79
C VAL A 109 7.72 13.91 -5.98
N ASN A 110 8.87 13.57 -6.53
CA ASN A 110 10.14 13.75 -5.83
C ASN A 110 10.52 15.21 -5.63
N ASN A 111 10.26 16.06 -6.62
CA ASN A 111 10.45 17.51 -6.46
C ASN A 111 9.55 18.05 -5.33
N CYS A 112 8.29 17.61 -5.25
CA CYS A 112 7.40 17.97 -4.14
C CYS A 112 7.93 17.52 -2.78
N VAL A 113 8.49 16.31 -2.69
CA VAL A 113 9.09 15.80 -1.45
C VAL A 113 10.32 16.61 -1.05
N ARG A 114 11.21 16.92 -2.00
CA ARG A 114 12.40 17.75 -1.74
C ARG A 114 12.03 19.15 -1.26
N GLU A 115 11.02 19.76 -1.87
CA GLU A 115 10.50 21.07 -1.46
C GLU A 115 9.78 21.04 -0.11
N ALA A 116 9.23 19.89 0.28
CA ALA A 116 8.62 19.71 1.60
C ALA A 116 9.68 19.58 2.71
N GLY A 117 10.95 19.31 2.37
CA GLY A 117 12.08 19.28 3.30
C GLY A 117 12.05 18.07 4.23
N ASP A 118 11.47 18.25 5.41
CA ASP A 118 11.52 17.32 6.54
C ASP A 118 10.53 16.15 6.45
N ALA A 119 9.91 15.95 5.27
CA ALA A 119 8.98 14.85 5.08
C ALA A 119 9.72 13.51 5.17
N LYS A 120 9.32 12.66 6.12
CA LYS A 120 9.82 11.29 6.20
C LYS A 120 9.17 10.47 5.10
N VAL A 121 9.90 10.25 4.01
CA VAL A 121 9.39 9.55 2.82
C VAL A 121 10.23 8.32 2.48
N SER A 122 9.55 7.23 2.13
CA SER A 122 10.14 6.03 1.54
C SER A 122 9.39 5.66 0.26
N TYR A 123 10.09 5.14 -0.75
CA TYR A 123 9.57 4.96 -2.11
C TYR A 123 9.52 3.48 -2.51
N ARG A 124 8.41 3.09 -3.13
CA ARG A 124 8.15 1.73 -3.58
C ARG A 124 7.57 1.76 -4.98
N VAL A 125 7.82 0.70 -5.74
CA VAL A 125 7.22 0.51 -7.06
C VAL A 125 6.38 -0.75 -7.05
N ILE A 126 5.15 -0.67 -7.56
CA ILE A 126 4.30 -1.81 -7.83
C ILE A 126 4.19 -1.95 -9.35
N VAL A 127 4.64 -3.08 -9.90
CA VAL A 127 4.31 -3.46 -11.28
C VAL A 127 3.05 -4.32 -11.22
N ASN A 128 1.93 -3.72 -11.61
CA ASN A 128 0.61 -4.32 -11.50
C ASN A 128 0.13 -4.91 -12.84
N GLN A 129 -0.88 -5.78 -12.77
CA GLN A 129 -1.54 -6.38 -13.94
C GLN A 129 -0.58 -7.18 -14.84
N ILE A 130 0.39 -7.88 -14.24
CA ILE A 130 1.24 -8.82 -15.00
C ILE A 130 0.35 -10.00 -15.40
N MET A 131 0.12 -10.17 -16.71
CA MET A 131 -0.86 -11.13 -17.24
C MET A 131 -0.29 -12.55 -17.38
N GLU A 132 0.98 -12.65 -17.75
CA GLU A 132 1.63 -13.92 -18.10
C GLU A 132 2.58 -14.33 -16.98
N GLN A 133 2.48 -15.58 -16.55
CA GLN A 133 3.32 -16.13 -15.49
C GLN A 133 4.80 -16.10 -15.89
N GLU A 134 5.12 -16.35 -17.16
CA GLU A 134 6.48 -16.28 -17.70
C GLU A 134 7.05 -14.86 -17.58
N ILE A 135 6.24 -13.84 -17.85
CA ILE A 135 6.64 -12.43 -17.66
C ILE A 135 6.83 -12.13 -16.17
N PHE A 136 5.97 -12.67 -15.29
CA PHE A 136 6.12 -12.53 -13.85
C PHE A 136 7.41 -13.18 -13.34
N ASP A 137 7.71 -14.39 -13.77
CA ASP A 137 8.91 -15.13 -13.39
C ASP A 137 10.16 -14.42 -13.93
N MET A 138 10.13 -13.97 -15.19
CA MET A 138 11.17 -13.12 -15.78
C MET A 138 11.39 -11.85 -14.97
N TYR A 139 10.33 -11.12 -14.59
CA TYR A 139 10.47 -9.94 -13.72
C TYR A 139 11.02 -10.29 -12.35
N ASN A 140 10.64 -11.43 -11.78
CA ASN A 140 11.06 -11.86 -10.46
C ASN A 140 12.55 -12.26 -10.44
N GLU A 141 13.00 -12.96 -11.47
CA GLU A 141 14.42 -13.27 -11.72
C GLU A 141 15.22 -12.00 -12.01
N ASN A 142 14.69 -11.11 -12.86
CA ASN A 142 15.33 -9.83 -13.14
C ASN A 142 15.41 -8.94 -11.90
N LEU A 143 14.40 -8.94 -11.02
CA LEU A 143 14.41 -8.21 -9.74
C LEU A 143 15.47 -8.72 -8.77
N ALA A 144 15.74 -10.03 -8.81
CA ALA A 144 16.83 -10.64 -8.08
C ALA A 144 18.19 -10.29 -8.68
N SER A 145 18.23 -9.98 -9.99
CA SER A 145 19.43 -9.49 -10.68
C SER A 145 19.68 -7.99 -10.44
N ASP A 146 20.95 -7.60 -10.42
CA ASP A 146 21.35 -6.19 -10.26
C ASP A 146 20.86 -5.30 -11.42
N ASN A 147 20.47 -5.86 -12.57
CA ASN A 147 20.05 -5.12 -13.77
C ASN A 147 18.67 -4.46 -13.66
N PHE A 148 17.73 -5.08 -12.95
CA PHE A 148 16.41 -4.46 -12.77
C PHE A 148 16.43 -3.43 -11.65
N ARG A 149 17.21 -3.71 -10.59
CA ARG A 149 17.60 -2.70 -9.61
C ARG A 149 18.36 -1.57 -10.28
N SER A 150 19.20 -1.87 -11.27
CA SER A 150 19.85 -0.85 -12.09
C SER A 150 18.84 -0.10 -12.94
N LEU A 151 17.77 -0.69 -13.47
CA LEU A 151 16.75 0.09 -14.17
C LEU A 151 16.14 1.19 -13.28
N PHE A 152 15.95 0.92 -11.98
CA PHE A 152 15.48 1.89 -10.98
C PHE A 152 16.59 2.76 -10.36
N SER A 153 17.81 2.25 -10.19
CA SER A 153 18.98 3.02 -9.71
C SER A 153 19.65 3.84 -10.82
N THR A 154 19.34 3.50 -12.07
CA THR A 154 19.75 4.11 -13.34
C THR A 154 18.55 4.75 -14.04
N LEU A 155 17.46 5.04 -13.31
CA LEU A 155 16.59 6.18 -13.63
C LEU A 155 17.34 7.53 -13.59
N ARG A 156 18.66 7.54 -13.86
CA ARG A 156 19.33 8.54 -14.69
C ARG A 156 18.74 8.49 -16.10
N ILE A 157 17.46 8.79 -16.22
CA ILE A 157 16.90 9.15 -17.51
C ILE A 157 17.67 10.38 -17.94
N LYS A 158 18.22 10.39 -19.16
CA LYS A 158 19.22 11.36 -19.62
C LYS A 158 18.80 12.84 -19.49
N ASN A 159 17.56 13.13 -19.10
CA ASN A 159 17.01 14.46 -18.86
C ASN A 159 16.31 14.66 -17.49
N LEU A 160 16.40 13.70 -16.54
CA LEU A 160 15.79 13.86 -15.21
C LEU A 160 16.87 13.87 -14.12
N SER A 161 17.04 15.03 -13.51
CA SER A 161 18.15 15.41 -12.61
C SER A 161 17.95 15.00 -11.16
N PHE A 162 17.22 13.91 -10.88
CA PHE A 162 16.90 13.54 -9.50
C PHE A 162 17.19 12.07 -9.17
N ASN A 163 17.65 11.86 -7.93
CA ASN A 163 18.07 10.56 -7.41
C ASN A 163 17.04 10.08 -6.38
N ILE A 164 16.07 9.26 -6.81
CA ILE A 164 15.20 8.53 -5.86
C ILE A 164 15.82 7.17 -5.59
N LYS A 165 15.98 6.84 -4.31
CA LYS A 165 16.25 5.47 -3.90
C LYS A 165 14.93 4.74 -3.74
N ILE A 166 14.63 3.81 -4.65
CA ILE A 166 13.50 2.90 -4.50
C ILE A 166 13.87 1.84 -3.46
N ASP A 167 13.12 1.80 -2.36
CA ASP A 167 13.34 0.87 -1.24
C ASP A 167 12.90 -0.56 -1.58
N ARG A 168 11.83 -0.68 -2.38
CA ARG A 168 11.22 -1.96 -2.71
C ARG A 168 10.49 -1.93 -4.05
N VAL A 169 10.61 -3.02 -4.80
CA VAL A 169 9.74 -3.29 -5.95
C VAL A 169 8.86 -4.50 -5.64
N ILE A 170 7.59 -4.40 -6.02
CA ILE A 170 6.56 -5.40 -5.82
C ILE A 170 5.96 -5.76 -7.17
N LEU A 171 5.97 -7.04 -7.53
CA LEU A 171 5.29 -7.56 -8.70
C LEU A 171 3.92 -8.12 -8.31
N LEU A 172 2.88 -7.78 -9.06
CA LEU A 172 1.55 -8.32 -8.88
C LEU A 172 1.05 -8.96 -10.17
N HIS A 173 0.98 -10.30 -10.15
CA HIS A 173 0.31 -11.07 -11.19
C HIS A 173 -1.19 -10.81 -11.12
N LYS A 174 -1.85 -10.72 -12.29
CA LYS A 174 -3.30 -10.67 -12.38
C LYS A 174 -3.84 -11.97 -11.78
N SER A 175 -4.38 -11.85 -10.58
CA SER A 175 -4.85 -12.97 -9.77
C SER A 175 -6.25 -12.65 -9.25
N THR A 176 -6.91 -13.66 -8.68
CA THR A 176 -8.19 -13.46 -8.00
C THR A 176 -8.03 -12.46 -6.86
N SER A 177 -9.12 -11.77 -6.52
CA SER A 177 -9.11 -10.72 -5.48
C SER A 177 -8.51 -11.21 -4.16
N ASP A 178 -8.76 -12.45 -3.76
CA ASP A 178 -8.28 -13.01 -2.49
C ASP A 178 -6.75 -13.17 -2.44
N ILE A 179 -6.14 -13.62 -3.55
CA ILE A 179 -4.69 -13.78 -3.65
C ILE A 179 -4.02 -12.40 -3.60
N LEU A 180 -4.60 -11.44 -4.34
CA LEU A 180 -4.15 -10.06 -4.33
C LEU A 180 -4.26 -9.45 -2.93
N GLN A 181 -5.38 -9.67 -2.25
CA GLN A 181 -5.61 -9.21 -0.88
C GLN A 181 -4.57 -9.76 0.08
N LYS A 182 -4.34 -11.07 0.06
CA LYS A 182 -3.35 -11.72 0.93
C LYS A 182 -1.94 -11.19 0.68
N ARG A 183 -1.59 -10.94 -0.59
CA ARG A 183 -0.30 -10.38 -0.96
C ARG A 183 -0.14 -8.93 -0.49
N MET A 184 -1.15 -8.09 -0.68
CA MET A 184 -1.16 -6.71 -0.18
C MET A 184 -1.08 -6.65 1.34
N ARG A 185 -1.81 -7.52 2.04
CA ARG A 185 -1.70 -7.67 3.50
C ARG A 185 -0.30 -8.10 3.94
N SER A 186 0.34 -9.02 3.22
CA SER A 186 1.74 -9.41 3.54
C SER A 186 2.71 -8.25 3.38
N ILE A 187 2.55 -7.45 2.32
CA ILE A 187 3.37 -6.25 2.12
C ILE A 187 3.14 -5.30 3.29
N MET A 188 1.88 -4.98 3.60
CA MET A 188 1.56 -4.07 4.70
C MET A 188 2.05 -4.57 6.06
N ALA A 189 2.04 -5.88 6.31
CA ALA A 189 2.59 -6.45 7.53
C ALA A 189 4.11 -6.22 7.66
N ASP A 190 4.85 -6.40 6.57
CA ASP A 190 6.30 -6.11 6.54
C ASP A 190 6.55 -4.62 6.75
N GLU A 191 5.78 -3.77 6.06
CA GLU A 191 5.91 -2.32 6.12
C GLU A 191 5.64 -1.80 7.55
N LEU A 192 4.60 -2.32 8.19
CA LEU A 192 4.27 -2.00 9.60
C LEU A 192 5.16 -2.73 10.60
N GLN A 193 6.13 -3.52 10.14
CA GLN A 193 7.05 -4.30 10.98
C GLN A 193 6.30 -5.13 12.04
N LEU A 194 5.18 -5.74 11.63
CA LEU A 194 4.31 -6.44 12.56
C LEU A 194 5.05 -7.62 13.21
N PRO A 195 4.92 -7.80 14.54
CA PRO A 195 5.39 -8.99 15.22
C PRO A 195 4.83 -10.26 14.58
N ARG A 196 5.61 -11.35 14.59
CA ARG A 196 5.29 -12.62 13.91
C ARG A 196 3.85 -13.08 14.14
N LEU A 197 3.36 -13.00 15.38
CA LEU A 197 2.01 -13.43 15.74
C LEU A 197 0.92 -12.53 15.14
N LEU A 198 1.08 -11.20 15.25
CA LEU A 198 0.15 -10.22 14.64
C LEU A 198 0.14 -10.34 13.12
N ARG A 199 1.32 -10.52 12.52
CA ARG A 199 1.45 -10.81 11.09
C ARG A 199 0.64 -12.05 10.70
N THR A 200 0.75 -13.16 11.42
CA THR A 200 -0.01 -14.38 11.11
C THR A 200 -1.52 -14.14 11.17
N ILE A 201 -2.01 -13.46 12.23
CA ILE A 201 -3.43 -13.16 12.41
C ILE A 201 -3.94 -12.26 11.28
N TYR A 202 -3.20 -11.20 10.96
CA TYR A 202 -3.57 -10.28 9.88
C TYR A 202 -3.62 -10.98 8.51
N LEU A 203 -2.67 -11.89 8.23
CA LEU A 203 -2.65 -12.66 6.98
C LEU A 203 -3.78 -13.68 6.85
N TRP A 204 -4.41 -14.06 7.95
CA TRP A 204 -5.61 -14.89 7.96
C TRP A 204 -6.89 -14.08 7.74
N GLY A 205 -6.76 -12.76 7.61
CA GLY A 205 -7.86 -11.85 7.29
C GLY A 205 -8.73 -11.46 8.47
N PHE A 206 -8.25 -11.69 9.69
CA PHE A 206 -8.85 -11.09 10.86
C PHE A 206 -8.63 -9.58 10.84
N ASP A 207 -9.74 -8.85 10.86
CA ASP A 207 -9.71 -7.41 10.94
C ASP A 207 -9.41 -6.97 12.37
N LEU A 208 -8.14 -6.67 12.61
CA LEU A 208 -7.66 -6.17 13.90
C LEU A 208 -7.92 -4.67 14.09
N SER A 209 -8.51 -3.98 13.09
CA SER A 209 -8.91 -2.57 13.20
C SER A 209 -10.00 -2.35 14.25
N LEU A 210 -10.81 -3.38 14.51
CA LEU A 210 -11.94 -3.34 15.44
C LEU A 210 -11.54 -3.38 16.91
N TYR A 211 -10.26 -3.62 17.21
CA TYR A 211 -9.79 -3.79 18.59
C TYR A 211 -8.86 -2.65 18.99
N PRO A 212 -9.22 -1.83 19.98
CA PRO A 212 -8.30 -0.83 20.52
C PRO A 212 -7.03 -1.51 21.06
N GLN A 213 -5.90 -0.79 21.09
CA GLN A 213 -4.58 -1.36 21.44
C GLN A 213 -4.58 -2.17 22.75
N ASN A 214 -5.43 -1.78 23.70
CA ASN A 214 -5.56 -2.41 25.02
C ASN A 214 -6.23 -3.79 24.98
N GLU A 215 -7.00 -4.09 23.92
CA GLU A 215 -7.73 -5.36 23.75
C GLU A 215 -7.07 -6.29 22.73
N LEU A 216 -6.16 -5.76 21.91
CA LEU A 216 -5.39 -6.52 20.92
C LEU A 216 -4.66 -7.70 21.58
N LEU A 217 -4.13 -7.53 22.79
CA LEU A 217 -3.40 -8.57 23.52
C LEU A 217 -4.30 -9.78 23.86
N VAL A 218 -5.57 -9.54 24.20
CA VAL A 218 -6.54 -10.58 24.56
C VAL A 218 -6.98 -11.34 23.30
N PHE A 219 -7.24 -10.62 22.21
CA PHE A 219 -7.60 -11.26 20.94
C PHE A 219 -6.43 -12.06 20.37
N VAL A 220 -5.21 -11.51 20.43
CA VAL A 220 -3.98 -12.20 20.01
C VAL A 220 -3.74 -13.45 20.83
N ALA A 221 -3.95 -13.41 22.16
CA ALA A 221 -3.88 -14.60 23.01
C ALA A 221 -4.94 -15.64 22.63
N ALA A 222 -6.18 -15.23 22.38
CA ALA A 222 -7.26 -16.13 21.97
C ALA A 222 -6.98 -16.75 20.58
N ALA A 223 -6.52 -15.96 19.61
CA ALA A 223 -6.16 -16.42 18.28
C ALA A 223 -4.95 -17.36 18.31
N ALA A 224 -3.92 -17.08 19.13
CA ALA A 224 -2.77 -17.95 19.33
C ALA A 224 -3.18 -19.32 19.91
N VAL A 225 -4.10 -19.33 20.87
CA VAL A 225 -4.68 -20.55 21.44
C VAL A 225 -5.43 -21.35 20.36
N LEU A 226 -6.25 -20.66 19.53
CA LEU A 226 -6.99 -21.27 18.42
C LEU A 226 -6.07 -21.84 17.33
N MET A 227 -4.92 -21.22 17.07
CA MET A 227 -3.95 -21.66 16.05
C MET A 227 -3.05 -22.80 16.53
N SER A 228 -2.96 -23.07 17.85
CA SER A 228 -2.26 -24.25 18.35
C SER A 228 -3.11 -25.50 18.07
N SER A 229 -2.64 -26.34 17.16
CA SER A 229 -3.33 -27.52 16.62
C SER A 229 -3.71 -28.62 17.64
N ARG A 230 -3.46 -28.39 18.94
CA ARG A 230 -3.77 -29.34 20.02
C ARG A 230 -5.04 -29.03 20.81
N PHE A 231 -5.69 -27.88 20.63
CA PHE A 231 -6.87 -27.51 21.43
C PHE A 231 -8.12 -27.27 20.59
N ARG A 232 -8.67 -28.36 20.03
CA ARG A 232 -10.04 -28.33 19.51
C ARG A 232 -11.04 -28.54 20.67
N LYS A 233 -11.92 -27.55 20.83
CA LYS A 233 -13.24 -27.55 21.50
C LYS A 233 -13.37 -27.15 22.98
N ILE A 234 -12.46 -27.49 23.90
CA ILE A 234 -12.74 -27.27 25.35
C ILE A 234 -12.30 -25.88 25.86
N ILE A 235 -11.15 -25.35 25.42
CA ILE A 235 -10.68 -24.01 25.84
C ILE A 235 -11.47 -22.87 25.15
N MET A 236 -12.11 -23.18 24.02
CA MET A 236 -12.88 -22.24 23.21
C MET A 236 -14.04 -21.59 23.99
N VAL A 237 -14.73 -22.36 24.82
CA VAL A 237 -15.86 -21.85 25.63
C VAL A 237 -15.34 -21.04 26.83
N GLY A 238 -14.24 -21.46 27.45
CA GLY A 238 -13.66 -20.75 28.60
C GLY A 238 -13.13 -19.35 28.26
N PHE A 239 -12.38 -19.22 27.16
CA PHE A 239 -11.82 -17.92 26.76
C PHE A 239 -12.88 -16.95 26.24
N ILE A 240 -13.88 -17.43 25.50
CA ILE A 240 -15.03 -16.62 25.07
C ILE A 240 -15.83 -16.14 26.28
N ILE A 241 -16.06 -17.00 27.28
CA ILE A 241 -16.76 -16.60 28.51
C ILE A 241 -15.96 -15.58 29.33
N VAL A 242 -14.63 -15.72 29.41
CA VAL A 242 -13.78 -14.75 30.13
C VAL A 242 -13.71 -13.42 29.40
N ALA A 243 -13.60 -13.41 28.06
CA ALA A 243 -13.60 -12.19 27.26
C ALA A 243 -14.96 -11.46 27.34
N ILE A 244 -16.08 -12.19 27.23
CA ILE A 244 -17.43 -11.63 27.37
C ILE A 244 -17.68 -11.11 28.80
N ARG A 245 -17.21 -11.81 29.84
CA ARG A 245 -17.34 -11.34 31.24
C ARG A 245 -16.51 -10.09 31.54
N LYS A 246 -15.41 -9.87 30.81
CA LYS A 246 -14.58 -8.66 30.95
C LYS A 246 -15.19 -7.47 30.20
N LEU A 247 -15.82 -7.71 29.06
CA LEU A 247 -16.52 -6.69 28.26
C LEU A 247 -17.83 -6.22 28.91
N ASN A 248 -18.55 -7.10 29.63
CA ASN A 248 -19.79 -6.74 30.35
C ASN A 248 -19.56 -6.14 31.76
N LYS A 249 -18.32 -5.81 32.14
CA LYS A 249 -17.98 -5.22 33.46
C LYS A 249 -17.38 -3.81 33.37
N ILE A 250 -17.56 -3.13 32.24
CA ILE A 250 -17.29 -1.68 32.07
C ILE A 250 -18.63 -0.98 31.86
#